data_AF-A0A928M2R2-F1
#
_entry.id   AF-A0A928M2R2-F1
#
_cell.length_a   1.000
_cell.length_b   1.000
_cell.length_c   1.000
_cell.angle_alpha   90.00
_cell.angle_beta   90.00
_cell.angle_gamma   90.00
#
_symmetry.space_group_name_H-M   'P 1'
#
loop_
_entity.id
_entity.type
_entity.pdbx_description
1 polymer ?
#
loop_
_entity_poly.entity_id
_entity_poly.type
_entity_poly.pdbx_seq_one_letter_code
_entity_poly.pdbx_strand_id
1 'polypeptide(L)'
;MTEQVHYDTLTLCPDYRFIRVVSTEGVFYDLVRKWRSREHIHRLKQVYPEAESLGRAFVPPCIFRDFTRLDGPESFSQAVWKDGTQFLFPLQPMDQRSIEVWRK
;
A
#
# COMPACT_ATOMS: atom_id res chain seq x y z
N MET A 1 22.00 -7.85 -1.85
CA MET A 1 21.06 -6.72 -1.71
C MET A 1 20.25 -6.66 -2.99
N THR A 2 18.96 -6.98 -2.94
CA THR A 2 18.09 -6.89 -4.11
C THR A 2 17.84 -5.41 -4.38
N GLU A 3 18.23 -4.93 -5.55
CA GLU A 3 17.99 -3.55 -5.97
C GLU A 3 16.48 -3.28 -5.96
N GLN A 4 16.04 -2.27 -5.21
CA GLN A 4 14.62 -1.90 -5.16
C GLN A 4 14.22 -1.23 -6.48
N VAL A 5 13.03 -1.55 -6.99
CA VAL A 5 12.53 -0.91 -8.21
C VAL A 5 12.09 0.52 -7.87
N HIS A 6 12.61 1.51 -8.59
CA HIS A 6 12.18 2.90 -8.46
C HIS A 6 11.07 3.22 -9.45
N TYR A 7 9.99 3.79 -8.94
CA TYR A 7 8.86 4.31 -9.71
C TYR A 7 8.77 5.83 -9.54
N ASP A 8 8.60 6.53 -10.66
CA ASP A 8 8.37 7.98 -10.66
C ASP A 8 6.90 8.32 -10.96
N THR A 9 6.58 9.60 -10.82
CA THR A 9 5.21 10.13 -10.96
C THR A 9 4.67 10.11 -12.38
N LEU A 10 5.55 9.98 -13.38
CA LEU A 10 5.24 10.03 -14.80
C LEU A 10 5.21 8.64 -15.44
N THR A 11 5.94 7.67 -14.90
CA THR A 11 6.12 6.33 -15.50
C THR A 11 5.13 5.28 -15.00
N LEU A 12 4.49 5.49 -13.85
CA LEU A 12 3.50 4.54 -13.35
C LEU A 12 2.18 4.62 -14.15
N CYS A 13 1.92 3.57 -14.94
CA CYS A 13 0.74 3.42 -15.78
C CYS A 13 -0.59 3.60 -14.99
N PRO A 14 -1.64 4.20 -15.58
CA PRO A 14 -2.97 4.33 -14.96
C PRO A 14 -3.63 3.00 -14.53
N ASP A 15 -3.13 1.87 -15.05
CA ASP A 15 -3.56 0.52 -14.73
C ASP A 15 -3.00 -0.02 -13.41
N TYR A 16 -2.33 0.81 -12.63
CA TYR A 16 -1.95 0.49 -11.26
C TYR A 16 -2.81 1.25 -10.24
N ARG A 17 -2.94 0.66 -9.05
CA ARG A 17 -3.63 1.24 -7.91
C ARG A 17 -2.77 1.06 -6.68
N PHE A 18 -2.71 2.11 -5.87
CA PHE A 18 -2.16 2.00 -4.53
C PHE A 18 -3.28 1.64 -3.57
N ILE A 19 -2.99 0.76 -2.62
CA ILE A 19 -3.85 0.47 -1.49
C ILE A 19 -3.14 0.96 -0.24
N ARG A 20 -3.77 1.87 0.50
CA ARG A 20 -3.33 2.27 1.82
C ARG A 20 -3.79 1.23 2.82
N VAL A 21 -2.88 0.78 3.68
CA VAL A 21 -3.18 -0.20 4.72
C VAL A 21 -2.85 0.38 6.08
N VAL A 22 -3.84 0.41 6.96
CA VAL A 22 -3.72 0.87 8.34
C VAL A 22 -3.57 -0.36 9.24
N SER A 23 -2.39 -0.53 9.82
CA SER A 23 -2.09 -1.59 10.78
C SER A 23 -1.96 -1.00 12.19
N THR A 24 -1.85 -1.86 13.21
CA THR A 24 -1.58 -1.40 14.58
C THR A 24 -0.20 -0.77 14.77
N GLU A 25 0.74 -1.04 13.87
CA GLU A 25 2.12 -0.55 13.95
C GLU A 25 2.34 0.73 13.14
N GLY A 26 1.44 1.02 12.20
CA GLY A 26 1.58 2.14 11.28
C GLY A 26 0.84 1.93 9.96
N VAL A 27 1.08 2.86 9.04
CA VAL A 27 0.47 2.88 7.71
C VAL A 27 1.51 2.52 6.67
N PHE A 28 1.18 1.60 5.78
CA PHE A 28 2.02 1.25 4.63
C PHE A 28 1.17 1.15 3.36
N TYR A 29 1.83 1.00 2.21
CA TYR A 29 1.20 1.04 0.91
C TYR A 29 1.52 -0.22 0.10
N ASP A 30 0.51 -0.69 -0.63
CA ASP A 30 0.63 -1.75 -1.63
C ASP A 30 0.40 -1.18 -3.02
N LEU A 31 1.15 -1.65 -4.01
CA LEU A 31 0.90 -1.40 -5.42
C LEU A 31 0.38 -2.67 -6.08
N VAL A 32 -0.77 -2.55 -6.74
CA VAL A 32 -1.43 -3.66 -7.44
C VAL A 32 -1.85 -3.23 -8.83
N ARG A 33 -2.05 -4.22 -9.71
CA ARG A 33 -2.74 -3.98 -10.99
C ARG A 33 -4.22 -3.68 -10.70
N LYS A 34 -4.79 -2.73 -11.45
CA LYS A 34 -6.17 -2.25 -11.30
C LYS A 34 -7.20 -3.37 -11.35
N TRP A 35 -7.02 -4.36 -12.23
CA TRP A 35 -7.94 -5.50 -12.32
C TRP A 35 -7.85 -6.47 -11.12
N ARG A 36 -6.73 -6.47 -10.38
CA ARG A 36 -6.58 -7.21 -9.10
C ARG A 36 -6.96 -6.39 -7.87
N SER A 37 -7.13 -5.08 -7.99
CA SER A 37 -7.23 -4.19 -6.82
C SER A 37 -8.44 -4.49 -5.96
N ARG A 38 -9.57 -4.86 -6.56
CA ARG A 38 -10.82 -5.20 -5.86
C ARG A 38 -10.70 -6.47 -5.02
N GLU A 39 -10.03 -7.49 -5.53
CA GLU A 39 -9.79 -8.73 -4.78
C GLU A 39 -8.77 -8.48 -3.67
N HIS A 40 -7.70 -7.74 -3.97
CA HIS A 40 -6.65 -7.42 -3.00
C HIS A 40 -7.18 -6.66 -1.80
N ILE A 41 -7.94 -5.57 -2.03
CA ILE A 41 -8.55 -4.80 -0.95
C ILE A 41 -9.57 -5.62 -0.16
N HIS A 42 -10.34 -6.50 -0.81
CA HIS A 42 -11.31 -7.35 -0.12
C HIS A 42 -10.63 -8.30 0.88
N ARG A 43 -9.50 -8.91 0.50
CA ARG A 43 -8.69 -9.74 1.40
C ARG A 43 -8.07 -8.91 2.53
N LEU A 44 -7.45 -7.77 2.19
CA LEU A 44 -6.87 -6.90 3.18
C LEU A 44 -7.89 -6.47 4.23
N LYS A 45 -9.12 -6.14 3.83
CA LYS A 45 -10.19 -5.73 4.75
C LYS A 45 -10.62 -6.79 5.77
N GLN A 46 -10.29 -8.06 5.57
CA GLN A 46 -10.51 -9.09 6.59
C GLN A 46 -9.58 -8.92 7.80
N VAL A 47 -8.44 -8.26 7.61
CA VAL A 47 -7.40 -8.05 8.64
C VAL A 47 -7.23 -6.56 8.98
N TYR A 48 -7.39 -5.69 7.99
CA TYR A 48 -7.23 -4.24 8.06
C TYR A 48 -8.48 -3.56 7.47
N PRO A 49 -9.57 -3.40 8.25
CA PRO A 49 -10.85 -2.91 7.72
C PRO A 49 -10.78 -1.53 7.02
N GLU A 50 -9.84 -0.66 7.43
CA GLU A 50 -9.61 0.68 6.85
C GLU A 50 -8.80 0.62 5.54
N ALA A 51 -8.41 -0.57 5.05
CA ALA A 51 -7.66 -0.66 3.81
C ALA A 51 -8.44 0.00 2.66
N GLU A 52 -7.83 0.95 1.95
CA GLU A 52 -8.50 1.77 0.95
C GLU A 52 -7.68 1.94 -0.33
N SER A 53 -8.37 2.02 -1.47
CA SER A 53 -7.70 2.30 -2.74
C SER A 53 -7.48 3.80 -2.89
N LEU A 54 -6.24 4.19 -3.14
CA LEU A 54 -5.85 5.58 -3.38
C LEU A 54 -5.40 5.81 -4.81
N GLY A 55 -5.64 7.03 -5.29
CA GLY A 55 -4.97 7.55 -6.47
C GLY A 55 -3.51 7.91 -6.16
N ARG A 56 -2.62 7.76 -7.15
CA ARG A 56 -1.17 8.04 -7.04
C ARG A 56 -0.82 9.44 -6.50
N ALA A 57 -1.71 10.42 -6.72
CA ALA A 57 -1.53 11.79 -6.24
C ALA A 57 -1.57 11.89 -4.71
N PHE A 58 -2.28 10.99 -4.05
CA PHE A 58 -2.48 10.97 -2.60
C PHE A 58 -1.46 10.09 -1.86
N VAL A 59 -0.53 9.47 -2.59
CA VAL A 59 0.49 8.59 -2.01
C VAL A 59 1.77 9.41 -1.73
N PRO A 60 2.21 9.49 -0.46
CA PRO A 60 3.44 10.17 -0.10
C PRO A 60 4.66 9.40 -0.65
N PRO A 61 5.81 10.06 -0.83
CA PRO A 61 7.06 9.34 -1.10
C PRO A 61 7.27 8.23 -0.07
N CYS A 62 7.38 6.98 -0.52
CA CYS A 62 7.50 5.83 0.38
C CYS A 62 8.23 4.64 -0.25
N ILE A 63 8.62 3.69 0.59
CA ILE A 63 8.86 2.31 0.18
C ILE A 63 7.52 1.56 0.30
N PHE A 64 7.14 0.80 -0.71
CA PHE A 64 5.86 0.10 -0.76
C PHE A 64 6.02 -1.36 -1.19
N ARG A 65 4.96 -2.15 -1.00
CA ARG A 65 4.90 -3.55 -1.44
C ARG A 65 4.34 -3.63 -2.86
N ASP A 66 5.15 -4.07 -3.81
CA ASP A 66 4.78 -4.25 -5.20
C ASP A 66 4.31 -5.69 -5.46
N PHE A 67 3.02 -5.84 -5.80
CA PHE A 67 2.38 -7.10 -6.17
C PHE A 67 2.16 -7.22 -7.69
N THR A 68 2.75 -6.33 -8.50
CA THR A 68 2.43 -6.23 -9.95
C THR A 68 3.11 -7.27 -10.83
N ARG A 69 4.20 -7.87 -10.34
CA ARG A 69 5.08 -8.78 -11.08
C ARG A 69 5.04 -10.24 -10.61
N LEU A 70 4.25 -10.57 -9.60
CA LEU A 70 4.38 -11.84 -8.89
C LEU A 70 3.19 -12.77 -9.11
N ASP A 71 3.51 -14.05 -9.30
CA ASP A 71 2.58 -15.16 -9.53
C ASP A 71 1.98 -15.64 -8.21
N GLY A 72 1.33 -14.74 -7.48
CA GLY A 72 0.66 -15.09 -6.25
C GLY A 72 0.19 -13.87 -5.47
N PRO A 73 -0.95 -13.96 -4.77
CA PRO A 73 -1.50 -12.84 -4.02
C PRO A 73 -0.71 -12.47 -2.75
N GLU A 74 0.15 -13.36 -2.26
CA GLU A 74 0.93 -13.18 -1.03
C GLU A 74 2.38 -12.77 -1.28
N SER A 75 2.85 -12.88 -2.53
CA SER A 75 4.21 -12.51 -2.89
C SER A 75 4.26 -11.03 -3.27
N PHE A 76 5.16 -10.28 -2.63
CA PHE A 76 5.48 -8.91 -3.00
C PHE A 76 6.99 -8.69 -3.06
N SER A 77 7.42 -7.72 -3.86
CA SER A 77 8.75 -7.12 -3.79
C SER A 77 8.67 -5.74 -3.15
N GLN A 78 9.74 -5.26 -2.54
CA GLN A 78 9.80 -3.85 -2.13
C GLN A 78 10.20 -2.96 -3.30
N ALA A 79 9.55 -1.81 -3.40
CA ALA A 79 9.82 -0.80 -4.40
C ALA A 79 9.72 0.61 -3.80
N VAL A 80 10.29 1.59 -4.50
CA VAL A 80 10.39 2.98 -4.04
C VAL A 80 9.48 3.87 -4.89
N TRP A 81 8.70 4.71 -4.23
CA TRP A 81 7.86 5.74 -4.83
C TRP A 81 8.43 7.12 -4.53
N LYS A 82 8.68 7.93 -5.58
CA LYS A 82 9.16 9.33 -5.46
C LYS A 82 10.39 9.47 -4.54
N ASP A 83 11.34 8.55 -4.63
CA ASP A 83 12.55 8.50 -3.79
C ASP A 83 12.28 8.47 -2.28
N GLY A 84 11.12 7.94 -1.89
CA GLY A 84 10.76 7.76 -0.50
C GLY A 84 11.63 6.73 0.21
N THR A 85 11.93 7.00 1.48
CA THR A 85 12.82 6.17 2.30
C THR A 85 12.09 5.41 3.40
N GLN A 86 10.80 5.71 3.59
CA GLN A 86 10.00 5.19 4.69
C GLN A 86 9.01 4.13 4.21
N PHE A 87 9.10 2.93 4.80
CA PHE A 87 8.16 1.84 4.54
C PHE A 87 6.88 1.93 5.39
N LEU A 88 7.04 2.27 6.67
CA LEU A 88 5.96 2.31 7.66
C LEU A 88 5.85 3.72 8.25
N PHE A 89 4.71 4.37 8.02
CA PHE A 89 4.41 5.69 8.55
C PHE A 89 3.75 5.61 9.92
N PRO A 90 4.01 6.58 10.82
CA PRO A 90 3.33 6.64 12.10
C PRO A 90 1.83 6.82 11.92
N LEU A 91 1.05 6.25 12.84
CA LEU A 91 -0.40 6.42 12.87
C LEU A 91 -0.78 7.88 13.11
N GLN A 92 -1.68 8.41 12.29
CA GLN A 92 -2.29 9.70 12.55
C GLN A 92 -3.43 9.56 13.56
N PRO A 93 -3.85 10.64 14.24
CA PRO A 93 -4.94 10.59 15.21
C PRO A 93 -6.25 9.98 14.66
N MET A 94 -6.52 10.12 13.36
CA MET A 94 -7.67 9.49 12.71
C MET A 94 -7.52 7.97 12.59
N ASP A 95 -6.32 7.47 12.32
CA ASP A 95 -6.04 6.05 12.20
C ASP A 95 -6.17 5.33 13.56
N GLN A 96 -5.73 5.99 14.63
CA GLN A 96 -5.81 5.47 15.99
C GLN A 96 -7.27 5.23 16.42
N ARG A 97 -8.17 6.16 16.09
CA ARG A 97 -9.60 6.01 16.37
C ARG A 97 -10.20 4.80 15.64
N SER A 98 -9.83 4.58 14.38
CA SER A 98 -10.32 3.44 13.63
C SER A 98 -9.84 2.10 14.21
N ILE A 99 -8.58 2.04 14.67
CA ILE A 99 -8.02 0.83 15.30
C ILE A 99 -8.71 0.51 16.63
N GLU A 100 -9.02 1.52 17.46
CA GLU A 100 -9.70 1.33 18.74
C GLU A 100 -11.12 0.77 18.60
N VAL A 101 -11.81 1.12 17.51
CA VAL A 101 -13.15 0.60 17.20
C VAL A 101 -13.12 -0.88 16.85
N TRP A 102 -12.05 -1.38 16.23
CA TRP A 102 -11.92 -2.80 15.86
C TRP A 102 -11.53 -3.72 17.00
N ARG A 103 -10.90 -3.18 18.05
CA ARG A 103 -10.46 -3.95 19.23
C ARG A 103 -11.59 -4.21 20.23
N LYS A 104 -12.75 -3.59 20.05
CA LYS A 104 -13.95 -3.79 20.87
C LYS A 104 -14.86 -4.84 20.24
#